data_AF-A0A379UPX4-F1
#
_entry.id   AF-A0A379UPX4-F1
#
_cell.length_a   1.000
_cell.length_b   1.000
_cell.length_c   1.000
_cell.angle_alpha   90.00
_cell.angle_beta   90.00
_cell.angle_gamma   90.00
#
_symmetry.space_group_name_H-M   'P 1'
#
loop_
_entity.id
_entity.type
_entity.pdbx_description
1 polymer ?
#
loop_
_entity_poly.entity_id
_entity_poly.type
_entity_poly.pdbx_seq_one_letter_code
_entity_poly.pdbx_strand_id
1 'polypeptide(L)'
;MLNQSEILAVQGLTHEHAQILQIYDRATVNHSRIVHQVQLYGDATITHAFIEHRAEVFDFALIEGNKDNNVWICDCAKVYGHARVIAGTEEDAIPTLRYSSQVAEHALIEGNCVLKHHVLVGGHAEVRGGPILLDDRVLIEGQACIQGEILIEHQVEISGRAAVIAFDGNTIHLRGQK
;
A
#
# COMPACT_ATOMS: atom_id res chain seq x y z
N MET A 1 0.03 9.10 -18.67
CA MET A 1 0.96 8.50 -19.66
C MET A 1 1.08 7.01 -19.36
N LEU A 2 1.00 6.13 -20.36
CA LEU A 2 1.13 4.68 -20.19
C LEU A 2 2.40 4.22 -20.93
N ASN A 3 3.32 3.55 -20.24
CA ASN A 3 4.56 3.07 -20.84
C ASN A 3 4.90 1.65 -20.37
N GLN A 4 5.07 0.71 -21.31
CA GLN A 4 5.42 -0.68 -21.01
C GLN A 4 4.50 -1.33 -19.96
N SER A 5 3.21 -0.93 -19.98
CA SER A 5 2.20 -1.37 -19.03
C SER A 5 1.13 -2.22 -19.71
N GLU A 6 0.60 -3.20 -18.99
CA GLU A 6 -0.51 -4.05 -19.41
C GLU A 6 -1.79 -3.60 -18.71
N ILE A 7 -2.84 -3.29 -19.49
CA ILE A 7 -4.15 -2.87 -18.97
C ILE A 7 -5.20 -3.90 -19.37
N LEU A 8 -5.78 -4.57 -18.38
CA LEU A 8 -6.77 -5.64 -18.55
C LEU A 8 -8.08 -5.28 -17.84
N ALA A 9 -8.93 -4.51 -18.51
CA ALA A 9 -10.26 -4.19 -18.00
C ALA A 9 -11.18 -5.43 -18.11
N VAL A 10 -11.61 -5.97 -16.96
CA VAL A 10 -12.53 -7.12 -16.92
C VAL A 10 -13.69 -6.79 -15.99
N GLN A 11 -14.88 -6.70 -16.57
CA GLN A 11 -16.13 -6.45 -15.84
C GLN A 11 -16.74 -7.76 -15.33
N GLY A 12 -17.48 -7.68 -14.21
CA GLY A 12 -18.25 -8.81 -13.69
C GLY A 12 -17.48 -9.78 -12.78
N LEU A 13 -16.19 -9.52 -12.53
CA LEU A 13 -15.39 -10.26 -11.53
C LEU A 13 -15.40 -9.61 -10.13
N THR A 14 -16.13 -8.49 -9.96
CA THR A 14 -16.29 -7.80 -8.67
C THR A 14 -17.79 -7.56 -8.40
N HIS A 15 -18.13 -7.16 -7.16
CA HIS A 15 -19.51 -6.83 -6.79
C HIS A 15 -20.13 -5.64 -7.54
N GLU A 16 -19.32 -4.74 -8.11
CA GLU A 16 -19.83 -3.53 -8.74
C GLU A 16 -19.85 -3.70 -10.26
N HIS A 17 -21.02 -4.04 -10.79
CA HIS A 17 -21.17 -4.45 -12.19
C HIS A 17 -21.05 -3.31 -13.20
N ALA A 18 -21.23 -2.06 -12.76
CA ALA A 18 -21.19 -0.87 -13.63
C ALA A 18 -19.82 -0.20 -13.68
N GLN A 19 -18.96 -0.41 -12.67
CA GLN A 19 -17.65 0.21 -12.62
C GLN A 19 -16.73 -0.40 -13.68
N ILE A 20 -16.04 0.48 -14.40
CA ILE A 20 -15.04 0.13 -15.41
C ILE A 20 -13.68 0.63 -14.95
N LEU A 21 -12.59 -0.01 -15.37
CA LEU A 21 -11.24 0.50 -15.14
C LEU A 21 -11.10 1.88 -15.80
N GLN A 22 -10.64 2.86 -15.03
CA GLN A 22 -10.37 4.21 -15.54
C GLN A 22 -8.98 4.69 -15.13
N ILE A 23 -8.28 5.29 -16.09
CA ILE A 23 -7.01 5.99 -15.89
C ILE A 23 -7.17 7.38 -16.51
N TYR A 24 -7.20 8.42 -15.70
CA TYR A 24 -7.50 9.78 -16.15
C TYR A 24 -6.68 10.85 -15.40
N ASP A 25 -6.99 12.12 -15.65
CA ASP A 25 -6.21 13.29 -15.21
C ASP A 25 -4.73 13.23 -15.66
N ARG A 26 -3.79 13.38 -14.73
CA ARG A 26 -2.34 13.39 -14.96
C ARG A 26 -1.68 12.10 -14.48
N ALA A 27 -2.46 11.06 -14.16
CA ALA A 27 -1.92 9.79 -13.70
C ALA A 27 -0.92 9.20 -14.71
N THR A 28 0.21 8.71 -14.19
CA THR A 28 1.26 8.06 -14.97
C THR A 28 1.44 6.62 -14.52
N VAL A 29 1.55 5.72 -15.49
CA VAL A 29 1.69 4.28 -15.24
C VAL A 29 2.82 3.74 -16.12
N ASN A 30 3.83 3.17 -15.50
CA ASN A 30 5.02 2.66 -16.16
C ASN A 30 5.33 1.23 -15.69
N HIS A 31 5.70 0.32 -16.60
CA HIS A 31 6.13 -1.04 -16.24
C HIS A 31 5.18 -1.77 -15.28
N SER A 32 3.87 -1.52 -15.40
CA SER A 32 2.87 -1.95 -14.42
C SER A 32 1.73 -2.71 -15.08
N ARG A 33 1.08 -3.57 -14.31
CA ARG A 33 -0.07 -4.36 -14.75
C ARG A 33 -1.30 -3.96 -13.95
N ILE A 34 -2.30 -3.42 -14.66
CA ILE A 34 -3.52 -2.87 -14.08
C ILE A 34 -4.71 -3.69 -14.57
N VAL A 35 -5.49 -4.26 -13.65
CA VAL A 35 -6.47 -5.30 -13.96
C VAL A 35 -7.83 -5.00 -13.32
N HIS A 36 -8.91 -5.55 -13.89
CA HIS A 36 -10.28 -5.49 -13.38
C HIS A 36 -10.92 -4.10 -13.50
N GLN A 37 -11.12 -3.39 -12.38
CA GLN A 37 -11.91 -2.15 -12.27
C GLN A 37 -11.18 -1.07 -11.48
N VAL A 38 -9.84 -1.09 -11.54
CA VAL A 38 -8.97 -0.14 -10.84
C VAL A 38 -9.23 1.30 -11.31
N GLN A 39 -9.15 2.25 -10.37
CA GLN A 39 -9.25 3.68 -10.64
C GLN A 39 -7.91 4.37 -10.37
N LEU A 40 -7.32 4.98 -11.40
CA LEU A 40 -6.08 5.75 -11.29
C LEU A 40 -6.33 7.20 -11.77
N TYR A 41 -6.13 8.19 -10.91
CA TYR A 41 -6.46 9.59 -11.23
C TYR A 41 -5.61 10.60 -10.45
N GLY A 42 -5.89 11.91 -10.59
CA GLY A 42 -5.04 12.96 -10.02
C GLY A 42 -3.66 13.06 -10.68
N ASP A 43 -2.63 13.23 -9.86
CA ASP A 43 -1.19 13.28 -10.19
C ASP A 43 -0.45 11.98 -9.83
N ALA A 44 -1.18 10.88 -9.63
CA ALA A 44 -0.61 9.63 -9.18
C ALA A 44 0.49 9.12 -10.12
N THR A 45 1.59 8.66 -9.55
CA THR A 45 2.72 8.09 -10.29
C THR A 45 2.91 6.63 -9.90
N ILE A 46 2.72 5.74 -10.87
CA ILE A 46 2.76 4.29 -10.67
C ILE A 46 3.86 3.69 -11.55
N THR A 47 4.81 3.00 -10.92
CA THR A 47 5.93 2.36 -11.60
C THR A 47 6.20 0.97 -11.00
N HIS A 48 6.37 -0.07 -11.83
CA HIS A 48 6.58 -1.46 -11.38
C HIS A 48 5.55 -1.93 -10.34
N ALA A 49 4.27 -1.86 -10.70
CA ALA A 49 3.17 -2.24 -9.81
C ALA A 49 2.22 -3.26 -10.44
N PHE A 50 1.62 -4.08 -9.58
CA PHE A 50 0.45 -4.90 -9.90
C PHE A 50 -0.74 -4.37 -9.10
N ILE A 51 -1.74 -3.83 -9.82
CA ILE A 51 -2.92 -3.21 -9.21
C ILE A 51 -4.17 -3.87 -9.78
N GLU A 52 -5.06 -4.37 -8.92
CA GLU A 52 -6.20 -5.16 -9.35
C GLU A 52 -7.49 -4.92 -8.54
N HIS A 53 -8.57 -5.57 -8.98
CA HIS A 53 -9.92 -5.50 -8.40
C HIS A 53 -10.49 -4.08 -8.49
N ARG A 54 -10.75 -3.44 -7.36
CA ARG A 54 -11.29 -2.07 -7.25
C ARG A 54 -10.34 -1.18 -6.45
N ALA A 55 -9.04 -1.46 -6.50
CA ALA A 55 -8.06 -0.60 -5.88
C ALA A 55 -8.09 0.81 -6.51
N GLU A 56 -7.80 1.81 -5.70
CA GLU A 56 -7.74 3.21 -6.14
C GLU A 56 -6.40 3.84 -5.79
N VAL A 57 -5.77 4.52 -6.75
CA VAL A 57 -4.56 5.30 -6.51
C VAL A 57 -4.73 6.69 -7.11
N PHE A 58 -4.66 7.72 -6.27
CA PHE A 58 -5.01 9.07 -6.68
C PHE A 58 -4.26 10.16 -5.90
N ASP A 59 -4.66 11.43 -6.11
CA ASP A 59 -3.95 12.62 -5.63
C ASP A 59 -2.48 12.63 -6.09
N PHE A 60 -1.53 12.80 -5.17
CA PHE A 60 -0.09 12.81 -5.43
C PHE A 60 0.59 11.49 -5.00
N ALA A 61 -0.17 10.40 -4.92
CA ALA A 61 0.35 9.11 -4.51
C ALA A 61 1.49 8.63 -5.41
N LEU A 62 2.53 8.07 -4.78
CA LEU A 62 3.67 7.46 -5.44
C LEU A 62 3.71 5.97 -5.15
N ILE A 63 3.62 5.17 -6.20
CA ILE A 63 3.80 3.72 -6.17
C ILE A 63 5.07 3.40 -6.95
N GLU A 64 6.08 2.89 -6.27
CA GLU A 64 7.41 2.68 -6.84
C GLU A 64 7.95 1.29 -6.51
N GLY A 65 7.75 0.36 -7.44
CA GLY A 65 8.53 -0.88 -7.47
C GLY A 65 9.85 -0.70 -8.21
N ASN A 66 10.61 -1.78 -8.27
CA ASN A 66 11.90 -1.85 -8.96
C ASN A 66 11.98 -3.10 -9.84
N LYS A 67 13.17 -3.36 -10.41
CA LYS A 67 13.42 -4.49 -11.32
C LYS A 67 13.25 -5.86 -10.64
N ASP A 68 13.41 -5.92 -9.33
CA ASP A 68 13.42 -7.15 -8.52
C ASP A 68 12.06 -7.34 -7.82
N ASN A 69 11.48 -6.26 -7.30
CA ASN A 69 10.23 -6.28 -6.53
C ASN A 69 9.21 -5.29 -7.09
N ASN A 70 8.01 -5.78 -7.39
CA ASN A 70 6.85 -4.93 -7.68
C ASN A 70 6.21 -4.40 -6.39
N VAL A 71 5.25 -3.49 -6.53
CA VAL A 71 4.28 -3.14 -5.47
C VAL A 71 2.92 -3.75 -5.80
N TRP A 72 2.25 -4.36 -4.81
CA TRP A 72 0.97 -5.03 -5.00
C TRP A 72 -0.16 -4.28 -4.27
N ILE A 73 -1.20 -3.90 -5.00
CA ILE A 73 -2.38 -3.22 -4.46
C ILE A 73 -3.64 -3.92 -4.96
N CYS A 74 -4.34 -4.58 -4.05
CA CYS A 74 -5.43 -5.49 -4.37
C CYS A 74 -6.76 -5.06 -3.72
N ASP A 75 -7.84 -5.74 -4.14
CA ASP A 75 -9.16 -5.68 -3.53
C ASP A 75 -9.82 -4.28 -3.60
N CYS A 76 -9.93 -3.59 -2.48
CA CYS A 76 -10.49 -2.23 -2.35
C CYS A 76 -9.49 -1.30 -1.66
N ALA A 77 -8.20 -1.66 -1.68
CA ALA A 77 -7.18 -0.87 -1.04
C ALA A 77 -7.01 0.48 -1.75
N LYS A 78 -6.65 1.52 -0.99
CA LYS A 78 -6.49 2.87 -1.53
C LYS A 78 -5.15 3.50 -1.15
N VAL A 79 -4.53 4.19 -2.10
CA VAL A 79 -3.34 5.01 -1.85
C VAL A 79 -3.56 6.42 -2.38
N TYR A 80 -3.48 7.42 -1.51
CA TYR A 80 -3.85 8.80 -1.85
C TYR A 80 -3.14 9.85 -0.98
N GLY A 81 -3.49 11.13 -1.14
CA GLY A 81 -2.73 12.24 -0.59
C GLY A 81 -1.32 12.33 -1.21
N HIS A 82 -0.30 12.44 -0.38
CA HIS A 82 1.12 12.38 -0.73
C HIS A 82 1.77 11.06 -0.28
N ALA A 83 0.96 10.00 -0.11
CA ALA A 83 1.43 8.71 0.33
C ALA A 83 2.46 8.11 -0.65
N ARG A 84 3.44 7.40 -0.09
CA ARG A 84 4.48 6.72 -0.84
C ARG A 84 4.50 5.24 -0.47
N VAL A 85 4.42 4.37 -1.46
CA VAL A 85 4.54 2.91 -1.28
C VAL A 85 5.65 2.42 -2.19
N ILE A 86 6.74 1.97 -1.59
CA ILE A 86 8.02 1.75 -2.27
C ILE A 86 8.53 0.34 -2.00
N ALA A 87 8.88 -0.39 -3.05
CA ALA A 87 9.45 -1.72 -2.88
C ALA A 87 10.88 -1.65 -2.34
N GLY A 88 11.22 -2.60 -1.46
CA GLY A 88 12.58 -2.74 -0.97
C GLY A 88 13.50 -3.39 -2.00
N THR A 89 14.80 -3.41 -1.68
CA THR A 89 15.82 -4.05 -2.52
C THR A 89 16.15 -5.48 -2.10
N GLU A 90 15.65 -5.93 -0.95
CA GLU A 90 15.82 -7.30 -0.46
C GLU A 90 14.95 -8.28 -1.26
N GLU A 91 15.26 -9.58 -1.18
CA GLU A 91 14.44 -10.62 -1.82
C GLU A 91 13.01 -10.60 -1.26
N ASP A 92 12.02 -10.65 -2.14
CA ASP A 92 10.59 -10.59 -1.80
C ASP A 92 10.18 -9.37 -0.96
N ALA A 93 10.89 -8.24 -1.08
CA ALA A 93 10.55 -6.99 -0.43
C ALA A 93 9.43 -6.24 -1.16
N ILE A 94 8.28 -6.92 -1.28
CA ILE A 94 7.08 -6.52 -2.03
C ILE A 94 6.05 -5.91 -1.06
N PRO A 95 5.84 -4.58 -1.07
CA PRO A 95 4.76 -3.95 -0.33
C PRO A 95 3.43 -4.44 -0.91
N THR A 96 2.58 -4.97 -0.04
CA THR A 96 1.32 -5.62 -0.42
C THR A 96 0.17 -5.03 0.38
N LEU A 97 -0.69 -4.26 -0.28
CA LEU A 97 -1.91 -3.71 0.29
C LEU A 97 -3.12 -4.56 -0.15
N ARG A 98 -3.90 -5.04 0.82
CA ARG A 98 -5.05 -5.93 0.58
C ARG A 98 -6.32 -5.42 1.24
N TYR A 99 -7.43 -6.05 0.88
CA TYR A 99 -8.75 -5.81 1.43
C TYR A 99 -9.16 -4.33 1.34
N SER A 100 -9.40 -3.69 2.48
CA SER A 100 -9.81 -2.29 2.61
C SER A 100 -8.71 -1.42 3.23
N SER A 101 -7.45 -1.88 3.18
CA SER A 101 -6.32 -1.12 3.71
C SER A 101 -6.08 0.19 2.95
N GLN A 102 -5.62 1.21 3.65
CA GLN A 102 -5.42 2.53 3.09
C GLN A 102 -4.09 3.15 3.55
N VAL A 103 -3.41 3.83 2.63
CA VAL A 103 -2.23 4.64 2.91
C VAL A 103 -2.48 6.04 2.38
N ALA A 104 -2.37 7.04 3.24
CA ALA A 104 -2.85 8.39 2.97
C ALA A 104 -1.88 9.47 3.48
N GLU A 105 -2.27 10.73 3.28
CA GLU A 105 -1.58 11.90 3.84
C GLU A 105 -0.10 11.93 3.42
N HIS A 106 0.86 11.95 4.34
CA HIS A 106 2.30 11.93 4.04
C HIS A 106 2.95 10.60 4.45
N ALA A 107 2.17 9.54 4.60
CA ALA A 107 2.67 8.25 5.06
C ALA A 107 3.61 7.60 4.04
N LEU A 108 4.57 6.84 4.56
CA LEU A 108 5.51 6.07 3.77
C LEU A 108 5.50 4.60 4.20
N ILE A 109 5.28 3.72 3.22
CA ILE A 109 5.47 2.28 3.34
C ILE A 109 6.65 1.87 2.45
N GLU A 110 7.64 1.18 3.01
CA GLU A 110 8.79 0.69 2.27
C GLU A 110 9.21 -0.74 2.67
N GLY A 111 9.52 -1.58 1.69
CA GLY A 111 10.06 -2.92 1.94
C GLY A 111 8.99 -4.01 2.02
N ASN A 112 9.28 -5.09 2.78
CA ASN A 112 8.40 -6.24 2.91
C ASN A 112 7.29 -5.95 3.93
N CYS A 113 6.27 -5.22 3.49
CA CYS A 113 5.13 -4.80 4.31
C CYS A 113 3.82 -5.36 3.76
N VAL A 114 3.02 -6.02 4.60
CA VAL A 114 1.69 -6.55 4.24
C VAL A 114 0.61 -5.87 5.08
N LEU A 115 -0.28 -5.13 4.43
CA LEU A 115 -1.41 -4.44 5.05
C LEU A 115 -2.71 -5.18 4.69
N LYS A 116 -3.46 -5.60 5.71
CA LYS A 116 -4.66 -6.43 5.53
C LYS A 116 -5.95 -5.72 5.97
N HIS A 117 -6.74 -6.29 6.87
CA HIS A 117 -8.12 -5.87 7.10
C HIS A 117 -8.18 -4.58 7.93
N HIS A 118 -8.83 -3.55 7.40
CA HIS A 118 -9.09 -2.29 8.13
C HIS A 118 -7.82 -1.64 8.67
N VAL A 119 -6.73 -1.65 7.89
CA VAL A 119 -5.49 -0.95 8.23
C VAL A 119 -5.53 0.44 7.61
N LEU A 120 -5.20 1.47 8.40
CA LEU A 120 -4.99 2.83 7.92
C LEU A 120 -3.61 3.32 8.36
N VAL A 121 -2.79 3.75 7.41
CA VAL A 121 -1.52 4.43 7.68
C VAL A 121 -1.59 5.85 7.11
N GLY A 122 -1.45 6.84 7.98
CA GLY A 122 -1.55 8.25 7.66
C GLY A 122 -0.51 9.09 8.41
N GLY A 123 -0.77 10.37 8.55
CA GLY A 123 0.14 11.37 9.10
C GLY A 123 1.41 11.50 8.29
N HIS A 124 2.51 11.67 9.01
CA HIS A 124 3.89 11.52 8.54
C HIS A 124 4.47 10.19 9.04
N ALA A 125 3.64 9.15 9.19
CA ALA A 125 4.12 7.87 9.67
C ALA A 125 5.03 7.19 8.65
N GLU A 126 6.06 6.50 9.15
CA GLU A 126 6.97 5.71 8.34
C GLU A 126 6.94 4.25 8.79
N VAL A 127 6.69 3.34 7.86
CA VAL A 127 6.71 1.89 8.05
C VAL A 127 7.72 1.31 7.07
N ARG A 128 8.84 0.79 7.58
CA ARG A 128 9.96 0.35 6.73
C ARG A 128 10.61 -0.95 7.20
N GLY A 129 11.27 -1.63 6.27
CA GLY A 129 12.02 -2.86 6.54
C GLY A 129 11.14 -4.08 6.29
N GLY A 130 11.22 -5.07 7.18
CA GLY A 130 10.38 -6.24 7.07
C GLY A 130 11.00 -7.50 7.67
N PRO A 131 10.20 -8.58 7.76
CA PRO A 131 8.79 -8.61 7.35
C PRO A 131 7.87 -7.89 8.34
N ILE A 132 6.96 -7.04 7.83
CA ILE A 132 5.95 -6.32 8.61
C ILE A 132 4.56 -6.81 8.21
N LEU A 133 3.74 -7.16 9.20
CA LEU A 133 2.33 -7.53 9.00
C LEU A 133 1.41 -6.65 9.86
N LEU A 134 0.47 -5.97 9.20
CA LEU A 134 -0.57 -5.16 9.83
C LEU A 134 -1.94 -5.77 9.50
N ASP A 135 -2.73 -6.15 10.51
CA ASP A 135 -4.04 -6.79 10.31
C ASP A 135 -5.08 -6.46 11.39
N ASP A 136 -6.36 -6.48 11.01
CA ASP A 136 -7.52 -6.30 11.89
C ASP A 136 -7.55 -4.99 12.71
N ARG A 137 -7.99 -3.89 12.08
CA ARG A 137 -8.24 -2.58 12.71
C ARG A 137 -6.97 -1.97 13.32
N VAL A 138 -5.96 -1.72 12.47
CA VAL A 138 -4.72 -1.06 12.88
C VAL A 138 -4.69 0.37 12.34
N LEU A 139 -4.41 1.34 13.20
CA LEU A 139 -4.22 2.75 12.86
C LEU A 139 -2.79 3.17 13.19
N ILE A 140 -2.08 3.70 12.21
CA ILE A 140 -0.74 4.28 12.39
C ILE A 140 -0.75 5.70 11.84
N GLU A 141 -0.48 6.70 12.68
CA GLU A 141 -0.56 8.11 12.30
C GLU A 141 0.42 8.99 13.09
N GLY A 142 0.35 10.31 12.90
CA GLY A 142 1.29 11.25 13.50
C GLY A 142 2.69 11.16 12.86
N GLN A 143 3.74 11.15 13.67
CA GLN A 143 5.13 10.95 13.28
C GLN A 143 5.63 9.57 13.75
N ALA A 144 4.74 8.58 13.78
CA ALA A 144 5.07 7.23 14.21
C ALA A 144 6.11 6.58 13.27
N CYS A 145 7.07 5.86 13.84
CA CYS A 145 8.09 5.14 13.08
C CYS A 145 8.05 3.66 13.45
N ILE A 146 7.88 2.80 12.45
CA ILE A 146 7.81 1.34 12.57
C ILE A 146 8.89 0.75 11.68
N GLN A 147 9.83 0.02 12.27
CA GLN A 147 10.99 -0.51 11.54
C GLN A 147 11.39 -1.91 11.98
N GLY A 148 11.64 -2.80 11.01
CA GLY A 148 12.16 -4.15 11.23
C GLY A 148 11.08 -5.24 11.17
N GLU A 149 11.33 -6.41 11.77
CA GLU A 149 10.38 -7.53 11.78
C GLU A 149 9.27 -7.32 12.83
N ILE A 150 8.06 -6.97 12.38
CA ILE A 150 6.97 -6.53 13.27
C ILE A 150 5.61 -7.09 12.85
N LEU A 151 4.90 -7.68 13.80
CA LEU A 151 3.49 -8.06 13.70
C LEU A 151 2.63 -7.12 14.54
N ILE A 152 1.66 -6.44 13.91
CA ILE A 152 0.68 -5.59 14.59
C ILE A 152 -0.72 -6.04 14.21
N GLU A 153 -1.50 -6.44 15.22
CA GLU A 153 -2.84 -6.96 14.96
C GLU A 153 -3.87 -6.66 16.05
N HIS A 154 -5.15 -6.65 15.67
CA HIS A 154 -6.31 -6.49 16.56
C HIS A 154 -6.36 -5.13 17.28
N GLN A 155 -7.01 -4.12 16.70
CA GLN A 155 -7.34 -2.86 17.40
C GLN A 155 -6.12 -2.16 18.04
N VAL A 156 -5.06 -1.93 17.25
CA VAL A 156 -3.86 -1.22 17.71
C VAL A 156 -3.83 0.18 17.08
N GLU A 157 -3.59 1.19 17.90
CA GLU A 157 -3.32 2.55 17.47
C GLU A 157 -1.87 2.94 17.85
N ILE A 158 -1.11 3.43 16.88
CA ILE A 158 0.23 4.00 17.08
C ILE A 158 0.22 5.41 16.52
N SER A 159 0.28 6.40 17.40
CA SER A 159 0.19 7.81 17.06
C SER A 159 1.27 8.66 17.75
N GLY A 160 1.28 9.96 17.49
CA GLY A 160 2.25 10.88 18.09
C GLY A 160 3.67 10.69 17.55
N ARG A 161 4.67 10.55 18.43
CA ARG A 161 6.10 10.35 18.06
C ARG A 161 6.62 8.97 18.49
N ALA A 162 5.73 7.98 18.54
CA ALA A 162 6.07 6.62 18.95
C ALA A 162 7.05 5.98 17.95
N ALA A 163 8.00 5.20 18.47
CA ALA A 163 8.93 4.42 17.66
C ALA A 163 8.87 2.95 18.09
N VAL A 164 8.55 2.05 17.15
CA VAL A 164 8.53 0.60 17.33
C VAL A 164 9.60 0.03 16.40
N ILE A 165 10.73 -0.36 16.97
CA ILE A 165 11.92 -0.75 16.20
C ILE A 165 12.38 -2.13 16.65
N ALA A 166 12.34 -3.08 15.74
CA ALA A 166 12.92 -4.41 15.88
C ALA A 166 14.33 -4.41 15.26
N PHE A 167 15.34 -4.72 16.07
CA PHE A 167 16.72 -4.87 15.57
C PHE A 167 16.96 -6.28 15.04
N ASP A 168 18.00 -6.45 14.23
CA ASP A 168 18.32 -7.70 13.53
C ASP A 168 18.19 -8.95 14.41
N GLY A 169 17.36 -9.89 13.96
CA GLY A 169 17.07 -11.14 14.67
C GLY A 169 16.07 -11.00 15.83
N ASN A 170 15.41 -9.86 15.99
CA ASN A 170 14.30 -9.68 16.92
C ASN A 170 12.99 -9.47 16.18
N THR A 171 11.92 -9.98 16.77
CA THR A 171 10.55 -9.83 16.27
C THR A 171 9.75 -9.11 17.34
N ILE A 172 8.98 -8.09 16.96
CA ILE A 172 8.02 -7.43 17.87
C ILE A 172 6.60 -7.85 17.48
N HIS A 173 5.82 -8.31 18.46
CA HIS A 173 4.39 -8.56 18.28
C HIS A 173 3.58 -7.62 19.17
N LEU A 174 2.85 -6.70 18.53
CA LEU A 174 1.87 -5.84 19.17
C LEU A 174 0.48 -6.37 18.89
N ARG A 175 -0.28 -6.58 19.96
CA ARG A 175 -1.65 -7.05 19.88
C ARG A 175 -2.56 -6.25 20.80
N GLY A 176 -3.64 -5.69 20.26
CA GLY A 176 -4.65 -5.01 21.06
C GLY A 176 -5.71 -5.99 21.59
N GLN A 177 -6.84 -5.43 22.04
CA GLN A 177 -7.89 -6.21 22.70
C GLN A 177 -8.78 -6.94 21.69
N LYS A 178 -9.32 -8.09 22.12
CA LYS A 178 -10.29 -8.89 21.35
C LYS A 178 -11.71 -8.42 21.59
#